data_AF-A0A0R3E5J0-F1
#
_entry.id   AF-A0A0R3E5J0-F1
#
_cell.length_a   1.000
_cell.length_b   1.000
_cell.length_c   1.000
_cell.angle_alpha   90.00
_cell.angle_beta   90.00
_cell.angle_gamma   90.00
#
_symmetry.space_group_name_H-M   'P 1'
#
loop_
_entity.id
_entity.type
_entity.pdbx_description
1 polymer ?
#
loop_
_entity_poly.entity_id
_entity_poly.type
_entity_poly.pdbx_seq_one_letter_code
_entity_poly.pdbx_strand_id
1 'polypeptide(L)'
;MVTLIKTTRDGRKLEVVGLAIMLGGRLETDELIEVKNHPYRRVILATVPEATHMAGRVPLTREEAKLVLAALNKAEAHMLGDPAAIHERFRIAAMRKAHEQGIE
;
A
#
# COMPACT_ATOMS: atom_id res chain seq x y z
N MET A 1 0.56 12.00 -1.28
CA MET A 1 -0.50 12.23 -0.26
C MET A 1 -0.10 11.49 1.00
N VAL A 2 -0.29 12.10 2.18
CA VAL A 2 -0.01 11.47 3.48
C VAL A 2 -1.34 11.18 4.17
N THR A 3 -1.51 9.99 4.74
CA THR A 3 -2.71 9.62 5.52
C THR A 3 -2.28 9.03 6.86
N LEU A 4 -2.62 9.72 7.94
CA LEU A 4 -2.39 9.23 9.30
C LEU A 4 -3.38 8.11 9.63
N ILE A 5 -2.86 6.96 10.03
CA ILE A 5 -3.65 5.79 10.38
C ILE A 5 -3.85 5.73 11.89
N LYS A 6 -2.74 5.77 12.65
CA LYS A 6 -2.77 5.76 14.11
C LYS A 6 -1.48 6.30 14.71
N THR A 7 -1.51 6.55 16.01
CA THR A 7 -0.30 6.81 16.80
C THR A 7 -0.06 5.62 17.71
N THR A 8 1.14 5.06 17.63
CA THR A 8 1.60 3.96 18.51
C THR A 8 1.73 4.44 19.96
N ARG A 9 1.75 3.50 20.91
CA ARG A 9 1.90 3.83 22.35
C ARG A 9 3.21 4.55 22.65
N ASP A 10 4.26 4.23 21.90
CA ASP A 10 5.58 4.88 21.92
C ASP A 10 5.61 6.24 21.18
N GLY A 11 4.45 6.79 20.78
CA GLY A 11 4.31 8.14 20.22
C GLY A 11 4.64 8.25 18.73
N ARG A 12 5.07 7.16 18.09
CA ARG A 12 5.37 7.15 16.65
C ARG A 12 4.07 7.10 15.84
N LYS A 13 3.96 7.96 14.84
CA LYS A 13 2.84 7.98 13.90
C LYS A 13 3.01 6.89 12.85
N LEU A 14 1.94 6.14 12.59
CA LEU A 14 1.83 5.24 11.45
C LEU A 14 1.08 5.97 10.33
N GLU A 15 1.74 6.17 9.21
CA GLU A 15 1.24 6.98 8.11
C GLU A 15 1.42 6.24 6.79
N VAL A 16 0.46 6.36 5.89
CA VAL A 16 0.61 5.94 4.49
C VAL A 16 1.08 7.13 3.68
N VAL A 17 2.22 7.00 3.01
CA VAL A 17 2.84 8.04 2.17
C VAL A 17 3.08 7.47 0.79
N GLY A 18 2.21 7.82 -0.16
CA GLY A 18 2.22 7.16 -1.47
C GLY A 18 1.87 5.68 -1.34
N LEU A 19 2.70 4.80 -1.88
CA LEU A 19 2.57 3.33 -1.76
C LEU A 19 3.33 2.75 -0.55
N ALA A 20 3.91 3.60 0.29
CA ALA A 20 4.68 3.17 1.45
C ALA A 20 3.91 3.37 2.76
N ILE A 21 4.11 2.45 3.70
CA ILE A 21 3.68 2.57 5.09
C ILE A 21 4.91 3.00 5.91
N MET A 22 4.77 4.13 6.60
CA MET A 22 5.81 4.82 7.34
C MET A 22 5.51 4.77 8.84
N LEU A 23 6.53 4.50 9.65
CA LEU A 23 6.44 4.54 11.11
C LEU A 23 7.44 5.57 11.66
N GLY A 24 6.92 6.65 12.25
CA GLY A 24 7.74 7.75 12.77
C GLY A 24 8.62 8.39 11.68
N GLY A 25 8.08 8.52 10.46
CA GLY A 25 8.80 9.10 9.31
C GLY A 25 9.85 8.19 8.66
N ARG A 26 9.96 6.92 9.06
CA ARG A 26 10.84 5.92 8.42
C ARG A 26 10.00 4.87 7.70
N LEU A 27 10.49 4.38 6.56
CA LEU A 27 9.87 3.29 5.82
C LEU A 27 9.79 2.05 6.72
N GLU A 28 8.58 1.53 6.88
CA GLU A 28 8.33 0.31 7.64
C GLU A 28 8.06 -0.87 6.71
N THR A 29 7.19 -0.69 5.72
CA THR A 29 6.81 -1.70 4.72
C THR A 29 6.03 -1.04 3.59
N ASP A 30 5.89 -1.71 2.45
CA ASP A 30 4.92 -1.39 1.39
C ASP A 30 3.73 -2.36 1.37
N GLU A 31 3.81 -3.46 2.13
CA GLU A 31 2.79 -4.51 2.15
C GLU A 31 1.99 -4.57 3.45
N LEU A 32 0.74 -5.02 3.32
CA LEU A 32 -0.15 -5.34 4.43
C LEU A 32 -0.49 -6.84 4.41
N ILE A 33 -0.06 -7.56 5.44
CA ILE A 33 -0.18 -9.03 5.50
C ILE A 33 -1.28 -9.41 6.50
N GLU A 34 -2.25 -10.22 6.08
CA GLU A 34 -3.20 -10.81 7.03
C GLU A 34 -2.49 -11.71 8.03
N VAL A 35 -2.79 -11.58 9.32
CA VAL A 35 -2.14 -12.35 10.40
C VAL A 35 -2.27 -13.85 10.16
N LYS A 36 -3.36 -14.34 9.56
CA LYS A 36 -3.54 -15.76 9.23
C LYS A 36 -2.45 -16.33 8.31
N ASN A 37 -1.89 -15.47 7.44
CA ASN A 37 -0.85 -15.79 6.46
C ASN A 37 0.56 -15.49 6.99
N HIS A 38 0.70 -14.92 8.19
CA HIS A 38 1.99 -14.53 8.74
C HIS A 38 2.72 -15.73 9.38
N PRO A 39 4.05 -15.89 9.17
CA PRO A 39 4.81 -17.01 9.74
C PRO A 39 4.75 -17.04 11.28
N TYR A 40 4.79 -15.87 11.92
CA TYR A 40 4.72 -15.71 13.37
C TYR A 40 3.29 -15.50 13.94
N ARG A 41 2.24 -15.91 13.20
CA ARG A 41 0.83 -15.67 13.59
C ARG A 41 0.48 -16.04 15.03
N ARG A 42 1.01 -17.16 15.53
CA ARG A 42 0.76 -17.64 16.90
C ARG A 42 1.31 -16.67 17.94
N VAL A 43 2.51 -16.16 17.73
CA VAL A 43 3.18 -15.22 18.65
C VAL A 43 2.49 -13.86 18.61
N ILE A 44 2.09 -13.41 17.42
CA ILE A 44 1.36 -12.16 17.24
C ILE A 44 0.03 -12.21 17.98
N LEU A 45 -0.80 -13.23 17.73
CA LEU A 45 -2.12 -13.34 18.36
C LEU A 45 -2.05 -13.57 19.88
N ALA A 46 -0.98 -14.18 20.38
CA ALA A 46 -0.76 -14.28 21.82
C ALA A 46 -0.44 -12.93 22.48
N THR A 47 0.20 -12.02 21.74
CA THR A 47 0.62 -10.70 22.24
C THR A 47 -0.44 -9.62 21.99
N VAL A 48 -1.09 -9.67 20.82
CA VAL A 48 -2.11 -8.73 20.35
C VAL A 48 -3.26 -9.52 19.73
N PRO A 49 -4.21 -10.02 20.54
CA PRO A 49 -5.32 -10.87 20.08
C PRO A 49 -6.22 -10.20 19.04
N GLU A 50 -6.34 -8.87 19.07
CA GLU A 50 -7.15 -8.06 18.16
C GLU A 50 -6.47 -7.82 16.79
N ALA A 51 -5.21 -8.23 16.62
CA ALA A 51 -4.47 -8.03 15.40
C ALA A 51 -5.04 -8.91 14.27
N THR A 52 -5.46 -8.25 13.19
CA THR A 52 -5.95 -8.94 11.98
C THR A 52 -4.97 -8.84 10.83
N HIS A 53 -4.19 -7.76 10.77
CA HIS A 53 -3.18 -7.52 9.76
C HIS A 53 -1.88 -7.04 10.41
N MET A 54 -0.78 -7.20 9.70
CA MET A 54 0.54 -6.70 10.04
C MET A 54 1.00 -5.74 8.94
N ALA A 55 1.41 -4.54 9.33
CA ALA A 55 2.17 -3.63 8.48
C ALA A 55 3.60 -3.57 9.02
N GLY A 56 4.50 -4.39 8.45
CA GLY A 56 5.84 -4.59 8.97
C GLY A 56 5.78 -5.09 10.42
N ARG A 57 6.33 -4.31 11.36
CA ARG A 57 6.30 -4.63 12.79
C ARG A 57 5.04 -4.15 13.52
N VAL A 58 4.13 -3.44 12.84
CA VAL A 58 2.96 -2.82 13.48
C VAL A 58 1.71 -3.70 13.31
N PRO A 59 1.15 -4.24 14.41
CA PRO A 59 -0.12 -4.95 14.36
C PRO A 59 -1.28 -3.98 14.16
N LEU A 60 -2.24 -4.36 13.33
CA LEU A 60 -3.40 -3.55 12.96
C LEU A 60 -4.70 -4.29 13.23
N THR A 61 -5.67 -3.56 13.78
CA THR A 61 -7.05 -4.03 13.86
C THR A 61 -7.68 -4.05 12.47
N ARG A 62 -8.85 -4.66 12.35
CA ARG A 62 -9.58 -4.71 11.07
C ARG A 62 -9.93 -3.32 10.55
N GLU A 63 -10.26 -2.39 11.43
CA GLU A 63 -10.64 -1.02 11.04
C GLU A 63 -9.42 -0.24 10.57
N GLU A 64 -8.30 -0.33 11.28
CA GLU A 64 -7.04 0.30 10.89
C GLU A 64 -6.53 -0.25 9.55
N ALA A 65 -6.61 -1.56 9.35
CA ALA A 65 -6.24 -2.20 8.08
C ALA A 65 -7.07 -1.68 6.90
N LYS A 66 -8.38 -1.45 7.08
CA LYS A 66 -9.22 -0.85 6.05
C LYS A 66 -8.78 0.58 5.69
N LEU A 67 -8.39 1.38 6.68
CA LEU A 67 -7.87 2.73 6.45
C LEU A 67 -6.57 2.70 5.65
N VAL A 68 -5.66 1.77 5.98
CA VAL A 68 -4.41 1.56 5.23
C VAL A 68 -4.71 1.19 3.78
N LEU A 69 -5.55 0.18 3.55
CA LEU A 69 -5.90 -0.26 2.19
C LEU A 69 -6.58 0.86 1.39
N ALA A 70 -7.47 1.62 2.00
CA ALA A 70 -8.11 2.76 1.35
C ALA A 70 -7.08 3.85 0.96
N ALA A 71 -6.11 4.11 1.83
CA ALA A 71 -5.03 5.07 1.56
C ALA A 71 -4.11 4.60 0.43
N LEU A 72 -3.71 3.32 0.43
CA LEU A 72 -2.90 2.71 -0.62
C LEU A 72 -3.63 2.73 -1.97
N ASN A 73 -4.90 2.30 -2.01
CA ASN A 73 -5.71 2.34 -3.23
C ASN A 73 -5.85 3.75 -3.78
N LYS A 74 -6.04 4.75 -2.91
CA LYS A 74 -6.12 6.16 -3.33
C LYS A 74 -4.78 6.66 -3.87
N ALA A 75 -3.66 6.24 -3.26
CA ALA A 75 -2.33 6.59 -3.75
C ALA A 75 -2.02 5.92 -5.10
N GLU A 76 -2.38 4.64 -5.27
CA GLU A 76 -2.24 3.92 -6.52
C GLU A 76 -3.09 4.54 -7.63
N ALA A 77 -4.37 4.86 -7.35
CA ALA A 77 -5.25 5.54 -8.30
C ALA A 77 -4.70 6.91 -8.71
N HIS A 78 -4.08 7.66 -7.80
CA HIS A 78 -3.43 8.92 -8.13
C HIS A 78 -2.18 8.71 -9.01
N MET A 79 -1.38 7.67 -8.76
CA MET A 79 -0.22 7.34 -9.62
C MET A 79 -0.66 6.90 -11.02
N LEU A 80 -1.69 6.06 -11.11
CA LEU A 80 -2.26 5.61 -12.38
C LEU A 80 -2.98 6.73 -13.14
N GLY A 81 -3.57 7.69 -12.40
CA GLY A 81 -4.30 8.84 -12.92
C GLY A 81 -3.42 9.96 -13.48
N ASP A 82 -2.09 9.84 -13.38
CA ASP A 82 -1.17 10.83 -13.93
C ASP A 82 -1.25 10.84 -15.47
N PRO A 83 -1.69 11.94 -16.10
CA PRO A 83 -1.92 12.00 -17.54
C PRO A 83 -0.68 11.63 -18.36
N ALA A 84 0.54 11.90 -17.87
CA ALA A 84 1.77 11.58 -18.59
C ALA A 84 1.98 10.06 -18.72
N ALA A 85 1.66 9.30 -17.68
CA ALA A 85 1.78 7.83 -17.69
C ALA A 85 0.67 7.17 -18.53
N ILE A 86 -0.53 7.76 -18.54
CA ILE A 86 -1.66 7.30 -19.35
C ILE A 86 -1.38 7.53 -20.85
N HIS A 87 -0.97 8.76 -21.22
CA HIS A 87 -0.67 9.11 -22.61
C HIS A 87 0.46 8.25 -23.19
N GLU A 88 1.49 7.95 -22.39
CA GLU A 88 2.60 7.11 -22.84
C GLU A 88 2.17 5.66 -23.10
N ARG A 89 1.30 5.10 -22.25
CA ARG A 89 0.74 3.75 -22.49
C ARG A 89 -0.13 3.72 -23.75
N PHE A 90 -0.95 4.75 -23.99
CA PHE A 90 -1.74 4.86 -25.22
C PHE A 90 -0.85 5.03 -26.45
N ARG A 91 0.23 5.81 -26.36
CA ARG A 91 1.21 5.99 -27.45
C ARG A 91 1.90 4.67 -27.79
N ILE A 92 2.39 3.93 -26.80
CA ILE A 92 3.04 2.62 -27.00
C ILE A 92 2.06 1.61 -27.60
N ALA A 93 0.82 1.56 -27.11
CA ALA A 93 -0.21 0.68 -27.66
C ALA A 93 -0.56 1.03 -29.12
N ALA A 94 -0.65 2.33 -29.44
CA ALA A 94 -0.87 2.80 -30.80
C ALA A 94 0.32 2.46 -31.73
N MET A 95 1.56 2.65 -31.28
CA MET A 95 2.76 2.29 -32.04
C MET A 95 2.86 0.78 -32.29
N ARG A 96 2.56 -0.06 -31.28
CA ARG A 96 2.52 -1.52 -31.45
C ARG A 96 1.47 -1.96 -32.45
N LYS A 97 0.26 -1.39 -32.37
CA LYS A 97 -0.81 -1.70 -33.31
C LYS A 97 -0.48 -1.26 -34.74
N ALA A 98 0.16 -0.11 -34.92
CA ALA A 98 0.61 0.35 -36.23
C ALA A 98 1.67 -0.60 -36.84
N HIS A 99 2.61 -1.06 -36.02
CA HIS A 99 3.62 -2.04 -36.43
C HIS A 99 3.02 -3.41 -36.77
N GLU A 100 2.06 -3.90 -35.98
CA GLU A 100 1.32 -5.15 -36.25
C GLU A 100 0.48 -5.08 -37.54
N GLN A 101 0.08 -3.87 -37.96
CA GLN A 101 -0.66 -3.64 -39.19
C GLN A 101 0.23 -3.43 -40.42
N GLY A 102 1.56 -3.54 -40.27
CA GLY A 102 2.52 -3.39 -41.37
C GLY A 102 2.59 -1.98 -41.93
N ILE A 103 2.20 -0.97 -41.15
CA ILE A 103 2.35 0.44 -41.50
C ILE A 103 3.71 0.88 -40.95
N GLU A 104 4.70 0.92 -41.83
CA GLU A 104 6.02 1.53 -41.59
C GLU A 104 6.03 3.01 -41.95
#